data_AF-A0AAU6P1K5-F1
#
_entry.id   AF-A0AAU6P1K5-F1
#
_cell.length_a   1.000
_cell.length_b   1.000
_cell.length_c   1.000
_cell.angle_alpha   90.00
_cell.angle_beta   90.00
_cell.angle_gamma   90.00
#
_symmetry.space_group_name_H-M   'P 1'
#
loop_
_entity.id
_entity.type
_entity.pdbx_description
1 polymer ?
#
loop_
_entity_poly.entity_id
_entity_poly.type
_entity_poly.pdbx_seq_one_letter_code
_entity_poly.pdbx_strand_id
1 'polypeptide(L)'
;MRVIDRLKRKEKVDKVVIHIGKCGGSSVIEELKKRDVKFFEKHVGEVTYRKKKKYIIVIRNPISRFVSAFNWRYKLVVEDGTQKDLYQGEKELLEKYSDINSLAEAIYDEKGALALDFKKDKFYIHHLKEDIDFYLGDFLKKCKKEQIIAILATETLSEDLKTHFNITLKSHLKKNKKKTNLSNLAVNNLIQYLEKDYDCIEKLNSMDVLTEKQYEKLSNKVF
;
A
#
# COMPACT_ATOMS: atom_id res chain seq x y z
N MET A 1 29.11 11.87 -12.02
CA MET A 1 27.87 12.67 -11.85
C MET A 1 27.54 12.73 -10.37
N ARG A 2 27.66 13.89 -9.70
CA ARG A 2 27.61 14.00 -8.23
C ARG A 2 26.18 13.78 -7.71
N VAL A 3 26.02 13.21 -6.51
CA VAL A 3 24.73 12.95 -5.82
C VAL A 3 23.82 14.21 -5.79
N ILE A 4 24.44 15.38 -5.70
CA ILE A 4 23.79 16.70 -5.72
C ILE A 4 23.01 16.95 -7.03
N ASP A 5 23.52 16.54 -8.19
CA ASP A 5 22.83 16.71 -9.48
C ASP A 5 21.61 15.79 -9.60
N ARG A 6 21.67 14.60 -8.99
CA ARG A 6 20.55 13.67 -8.93
C ARG A 6 19.41 14.22 -8.05
N LEU A 7 19.75 14.87 -6.93
CA LEU A 7 18.78 15.50 -6.04
C LEU A 7 18.13 16.74 -6.70
N LYS A 8 18.94 17.60 -7.35
CA LYS A 8 18.43 18.76 -8.10
C LYS A 8 17.54 18.38 -9.28
N ARG A 9 17.82 17.28 -9.99
CA ARG A 9 16.94 16.75 -11.06
C ARG A 9 15.61 16.22 -10.53
N LYS A 10 15.60 15.57 -9.37
CA LYS A 10 14.37 15.08 -8.71
C LYS A 10 13.44 16.23 -8.28
N GLU A 11 13.97 17.43 -8.03
CA GLU A 11 13.15 18.60 -7.71
C GLU A 11 12.46 19.25 -8.91
N LYS A 12 12.92 19.00 -10.15
CA LYS A 12 12.33 19.63 -11.35
C LYS A 12 10.98 19.04 -11.76
N VAL A 13 10.70 17.79 -11.39
CA VAL A 13 9.44 17.13 -11.78
C VAL A 13 8.32 17.54 -10.83
N ASP A 14 7.22 18.04 -11.37
CA ASP A 14 6.07 18.54 -10.62
C ASP A 14 5.23 17.42 -9.98
N LYS A 15 5.20 16.24 -10.59
CA LYS A 15 4.41 15.08 -10.17
C LYS A 15 5.19 14.13 -9.27
N VAL A 16 4.52 13.61 -8.25
CA VAL A 16 5.00 12.59 -7.32
C VAL A 16 4.03 11.42 -7.34
N VAL A 17 4.52 10.21 -7.58
CA VAL A 17 3.75 8.97 -7.42
C VAL A 17 4.05 8.43 -6.02
N ILE A 18 3.02 8.38 -5.17
CA ILE A 18 3.08 7.71 -3.87
C ILE A 18 2.76 6.24 -4.11
N HIS A 19 3.80 5.40 -4.01
CA HIS A 19 3.73 3.97 -4.27
C HIS A 19 3.68 3.21 -2.95
N ILE A 20 2.45 2.96 -2.48
CA ILE A 20 2.19 2.11 -1.31
C ILE A 20 2.41 0.65 -1.70
N GLY A 21 3.21 -0.06 -0.90
CA GLY A 21 3.52 -1.47 -1.15
C GLY A 21 2.25 -2.31 -1.36
N LYS A 22 2.27 -3.14 -2.42
CA LYS A 22 1.20 -4.07 -2.81
C LYS A 22 -0.11 -3.46 -3.35
N CYS A 23 -0.08 -2.19 -3.70
CA CYS A 23 -1.18 -1.52 -4.40
C CYS A 23 -1.04 -1.55 -5.94
N GLY A 24 -0.17 -2.39 -6.51
CA GLY A 24 0.04 -2.44 -7.96
C GLY A 24 0.90 -1.29 -8.52
N GLY A 25 1.57 -0.52 -7.66
CA GLY A 25 2.35 0.65 -8.09
C GLY A 25 3.45 0.33 -9.10
N SER A 26 4.11 -0.83 -9.03
CA SER A 26 5.08 -1.24 -10.04
C SER A 26 4.49 -1.28 -11.46
N SER A 27 3.27 -1.79 -11.62
CA SER A 27 2.57 -1.83 -12.92
C SER A 27 2.19 -0.42 -13.38
N VAL A 28 1.69 0.41 -12.47
CA VAL A 28 1.40 1.83 -12.77
C VAL A 28 2.65 2.56 -13.26
N ILE A 29 3.75 2.43 -12.53
CA ILE A 29 5.03 3.06 -12.84
C ILE A 29 5.54 2.64 -14.21
N GLU A 30 5.43 1.35 -14.54
CA GLU A 30 5.82 0.82 -15.84
C GLU A 30 5.00 1.45 -16.97
N GLU A 31 3.68 1.50 -16.82
CA GLU A 31 2.79 2.08 -17.83
C GLU A 31 2.97 3.60 -17.98
N LEU A 32 3.12 4.33 -16.88
CA LEU A 32 3.41 5.77 -16.91
C LEU A 32 4.75 6.05 -17.63
N LYS A 33 5.78 5.24 -17.39
CA LYS A 33 7.08 5.35 -18.09
C LYS A 33 6.96 5.07 -19.58
N LYS A 34 6.18 4.07 -20.00
CA LYS A 34 5.93 3.76 -21.42
C LYS A 34 5.26 4.92 -22.18
N ARG A 35 4.60 5.83 -21.47
CA ARG A 35 3.92 7.02 -22.03
C ARG A 35 4.69 8.32 -21.82
N ASP A 36 5.96 8.24 -21.41
CA ASP A 36 6.81 9.39 -21.10
C ASP A 36 6.20 10.37 -20.07
N VAL A 37 5.37 9.85 -19.15
CA VAL A 37 4.88 10.66 -18.03
C VAL A 37 6.04 10.89 -17.07
N LYS A 38 6.40 12.16 -16.88
CA LYS A 38 7.47 12.56 -15.95
C LYS A 38 6.91 12.61 -14.52
N PHE A 39 7.46 11.78 -13.64
CA PHE A 39 7.14 11.78 -12.20
C PHE A 39 8.37 11.45 -11.34
N PHE A 40 8.29 11.78 -10.05
CA PHE A 40 9.16 11.26 -9.01
C PHE A 40 8.45 10.14 -8.25
N GLU A 41 9.06 8.96 -8.15
CA GLU A 41 8.53 7.85 -7.38
C GLU A 41 8.94 7.95 -5.91
N LYS A 42 7.95 7.82 -5.02
CA LYS A 42 8.16 7.65 -3.58
C LYS A 42 7.60 6.29 -3.16
N HIS A 43 8.49 5.31 -3.02
CA HIS A 43 8.15 3.91 -2.72
C HIS A 43 8.69 3.41 -1.36
N VAL A 44 9.61 4.15 -0.73
CA VAL A 44 10.20 3.78 0.58
C VAL A 44 10.26 5.01 1.48
N GLY A 45 9.87 4.81 2.74
CA GLY A 45 9.83 5.83 3.81
C GLY A 45 8.67 6.81 3.69
N GLU A 46 8.44 7.57 4.75
CA GLU A 46 7.32 8.52 4.86
C GLU A 46 7.30 9.56 3.73
N VAL A 47 6.09 9.95 3.31
CA VAL A 47 5.88 10.96 2.28
C VAL A 47 5.98 12.35 2.88
N THR A 48 7.07 13.06 2.58
CA THR A 48 7.16 14.50 2.91
C THR A 48 6.26 15.31 1.96
N TYR A 49 5.22 15.94 2.51
CA TYR A 49 4.38 16.89 1.78
C TYR A 49 5.19 18.08 1.22
N ARG A 50 4.86 18.50 0.01
CA ARG A 50 5.48 19.63 -0.70
C ARG A 50 4.40 20.44 -1.42
N LYS A 51 4.22 21.70 -1.00
CA LYS A 51 3.14 22.60 -1.46
C LYS A 51 3.05 22.81 -2.98
N LYS A 52 4.18 22.72 -3.70
CA LYS A 52 4.24 22.94 -5.16
C LYS A 52 4.13 21.66 -5.99
N LYS A 53 3.96 20.50 -5.36
CA LYS A 53 3.90 19.20 -6.06
C LYS A 53 2.46 18.76 -6.28
N LYS A 54 2.29 17.97 -7.34
CA LYS A 54 1.07 17.23 -7.68
C LYS A 54 1.29 15.75 -7.37
N TYR A 55 0.27 15.07 -6.89
CA TYR A 55 0.36 13.73 -6.33
C TYR A 55 -0.54 12.77 -7.08
N ILE A 56 0.01 11.61 -7.41
CA ILE A 56 -0.68 10.43 -7.91
C ILE A 56 -0.55 9.40 -6.80
N ILE A 57 -1.66 8.92 -6.26
CA ILE A 57 -1.65 7.98 -5.13
C ILE A 57 -2.10 6.63 -5.64
N VAL A 58 -1.30 5.60 -5.40
CA VAL A 58 -1.67 4.22 -5.72
C VAL A 58 -2.09 3.52 -4.42
N ILE A 59 -3.34 3.07 -4.35
CA ILE A 59 -3.96 2.52 -3.13
C ILE A 59 -4.70 1.22 -3.43
N ARG A 60 -5.13 0.53 -2.37
CA ARG A 60 -5.84 -0.74 -2.40
C ARG A 60 -6.67 -0.87 -1.14
N ASN A 61 -7.74 -1.66 -1.16
CA ASN A 61 -8.49 -2.01 0.04
C ASN A 61 -7.53 -2.52 1.16
N PRO A 62 -7.63 -2.02 2.41
CA PRO A 62 -6.66 -2.30 3.47
C PRO A 62 -6.46 -3.80 3.75
N ILE A 63 -7.54 -4.57 3.90
CA ILE A 63 -7.47 -6.02 4.16
C ILE A 63 -6.83 -6.74 2.97
N SER A 64 -7.32 -6.48 1.76
CA SER A 64 -6.77 -7.08 0.54
C SER A 64 -5.28 -6.78 0.34
N ARG A 65 -4.86 -5.57 0.73
CA ARG A 65 -3.48 -5.12 0.69
C ARG A 65 -2.63 -5.84 1.73
N PHE A 66 -3.12 -5.97 2.97
CA PHE A 66 -2.47 -6.71 4.05
C PHE A 66 -2.23 -8.19 3.66
N VAL A 67 -3.26 -8.86 3.15
CA VAL A 67 -3.16 -10.25 2.66
C VAL A 67 -2.13 -10.37 1.53
N SER A 68 -2.12 -9.42 0.59
CA SER A 68 -1.16 -9.43 -0.51
C SER A 68 0.28 -9.17 -0.04
N ALA A 69 0.47 -8.34 0.97
CA ALA A 69 1.76 -8.06 1.58
C ALA A 69 2.32 -9.27 2.30
N PHE A 70 1.54 -9.90 3.17
CA PHE A 70 1.95 -11.13 3.85
C PHE A 70 2.35 -12.21 2.85
N ASN A 71 1.47 -12.54 1.89
CA ASN A 71 1.73 -13.60 0.92
C ASN A 71 2.98 -13.34 0.08
N TRP A 72 3.26 -12.07 -0.24
CA TRP A 72 4.45 -11.68 -0.97
C TRP A 72 5.72 -11.82 -0.12
N ARG A 73 5.68 -11.39 1.15
CA ARG A 73 6.81 -11.54 2.08
C ARG A 73 7.10 -13.01 2.37
N TYR A 74 6.07 -13.79 2.67
CA TYR A 74 6.20 -15.23 2.86
C TYR A 74 6.90 -15.88 1.67
N LYS A 75 6.47 -15.56 0.44
CA LYS A 75 7.11 -16.10 -0.76
C LYS A 75 8.60 -15.75 -0.81
N LEU A 76 8.96 -14.47 -0.68
CA LEU A 76 10.35 -14.04 -0.85
C LEU A 76 11.30 -14.51 0.27
N VAL A 77 10.78 -14.61 1.49
CA VAL A 77 11.55 -14.87 2.72
C VAL A 77 11.59 -16.36 3.06
N VAL A 78 10.46 -17.06 2.96
CA VAL A 78 10.32 -18.45 3.37
C VAL A 78 10.44 -19.41 2.18
N GLU A 79 9.68 -19.19 1.10
CA GLU A 79 9.64 -20.14 -0.03
C GLU A 79 10.85 -20.02 -0.95
N ASP A 80 11.06 -18.82 -1.50
CA ASP A 80 12.16 -18.54 -2.43
C ASP A 80 13.48 -18.34 -1.68
N GLY A 81 13.43 -17.94 -0.40
CA GLY A 81 14.61 -17.65 0.44
C GLY A 81 15.46 -16.46 0.00
N THR A 82 15.09 -15.77 -1.09
CA THR A 82 15.85 -14.67 -1.71
C THR A 82 16.05 -13.45 -0.80
N GLN A 83 15.23 -13.29 0.23
CA GLN A 83 15.31 -12.16 1.18
C GLN A 83 15.28 -12.59 2.65
N LYS A 84 15.67 -13.84 2.95
CA LYS A 84 15.54 -14.41 4.30
C LYS A 84 16.29 -13.65 5.39
N ASP A 85 17.43 -13.06 5.06
CA ASP A 85 18.32 -12.37 6.02
C ASP A 85 18.22 -10.83 5.90
N LEU A 86 17.26 -10.30 5.12
CA LEU A 86 17.15 -8.86 4.88
C LEU A 86 16.64 -8.09 6.09
N TYR A 87 15.75 -8.70 6.87
CA TYR A 87 15.14 -8.11 8.06
C TYR A 87 15.15 -9.10 9.22
N GLN A 88 15.80 -8.71 10.32
CA GLN A 88 15.95 -9.56 11.50
C GLN A 88 14.58 -9.94 12.09
N GLY A 89 14.35 -11.23 12.33
CA GLY A 89 13.12 -11.73 12.94
C GLY A 89 11.93 -11.93 11.99
N GLU A 90 12.02 -11.44 10.75
CA GLU A 90 10.89 -11.50 9.80
C GLU A 90 10.59 -12.96 9.40
N LYS A 91 11.64 -13.76 9.15
CA LYS A 91 11.47 -15.16 8.73
C LYS A 91 10.80 -15.99 9.82
N GLU A 92 11.29 -15.89 11.05
CA GLU A 92 10.77 -16.62 12.20
C GLU A 92 9.31 -16.29 12.45
N LEU A 93 8.92 -15.01 12.28
CA LEU A 93 7.54 -14.57 12.42
C LEU A 93 6.65 -15.11 11.29
N LEU A 94 7.12 -15.08 10.05
CA LEU A 94 6.38 -15.63 8.90
C LEU A 94 6.19 -17.14 9.04
N GLU A 95 7.24 -17.88 9.43
CA GLU A 95 7.19 -19.33 9.64
C GLU A 95 6.28 -19.70 10.81
N LYS A 96 6.30 -18.92 11.91
CA LYS A 96 5.44 -19.15 13.09
C LYS A 96 3.96 -19.15 12.72
N TYR A 97 3.52 -18.21 11.89
CA TYR A 97 2.09 -18.09 11.54
C TYR A 97 1.72 -18.87 10.27
N SER A 98 2.68 -19.15 9.38
CA SER A 98 2.56 -20.00 8.18
C SER A 98 1.58 -19.53 7.08
N ASP A 99 0.45 -18.95 7.48
CA ASP A 99 -0.56 -18.35 6.62
C ASP A 99 -1.15 -17.08 7.23
N ILE A 100 -1.90 -16.35 6.39
CA ILE A 100 -2.44 -15.04 6.73
C ILE A 100 -3.59 -15.11 7.73
N ASN A 101 -4.36 -16.20 7.75
CA ASN A 101 -5.48 -16.34 8.67
C ASN A 101 -4.96 -16.49 10.10
N SER A 102 -4.00 -17.40 10.31
CA SER A 102 -3.38 -17.60 11.61
C SER A 102 -2.65 -16.35 12.11
N LEU A 103 -2.00 -15.58 11.22
CA LEU A 103 -1.40 -14.30 11.59
C LEU A 103 -2.46 -13.29 12.05
N ALA A 104 -3.56 -13.16 11.30
CA ALA A 104 -4.62 -12.19 11.56
C ALA A 104 -5.41 -12.52 12.84
N GLU A 105 -5.72 -13.79 13.09
CA GLU A 105 -6.36 -14.23 14.34
C GLU A 105 -5.49 -13.93 15.57
N ALA A 106 -4.16 -13.96 15.42
CA ALA A 106 -3.23 -13.71 16.51
C ALA A 106 -2.90 -12.23 16.75
N ILE A 107 -3.49 -11.29 16.00
CA ILE A 107 -3.23 -9.85 16.22
C ILE A 107 -3.65 -9.41 17.62
N TYR A 108 -4.79 -9.92 18.09
CA TYR A 108 -5.30 -9.69 19.44
C TYR A 108 -5.27 -11.01 20.22
N ASP A 109 -5.02 -10.92 21.53
CA ASP A 109 -5.15 -12.07 22.42
C ASP A 109 -6.61 -12.37 22.77
N GLU A 110 -6.85 -13.45 23.52
CA GLU A 110 -8.19 -13.86 23.95
C GLU A 110 -8.92 -12.81 24.83
N LYS A 111 -8.18 -11.85 25.39
CA LYS A 111 -8.71 -10.74 26.19
C LYS A 111 -8.96 -9.48 25.35
N GLY A 112 -8.69 -9.54 24.04
CA GLY A 112 -8.81 -8.42 23.11
C GLY A 112 -7.66 -7.42 23.17
N ALA A 113 -6.56 -7.73 23.87
CA ALA A 113 -5.39 -6.86 23.90
C ALA A 113 -4.50 -7.09 22.68
N LEU A 114 -3.88 -6.01 22.17
CA LEU A 114 -3.02 -6.08 20.99
C LEU A 114 -1.76 -6.91 21.28
N ALA A 115 -1.70 -8.12 20.72
CA ALA A 115 -0.61 -9.07 20.88
C ALA A 115 0.46 -8.90 19.81
N LEU A 116 0.06 -8.62 18.56
CA LEU A 116 0.96 -8.33 17.44
C LEU A 116 0.77 -6.89 16.95
N ASP A 117 1.83 -6.12 17.07
CA ASP A 117 1.87 -4.74 16.60
C ASP A 117 3.00 -4.60 15.57
N PHE A 118 2.64 -4.66 14.28
CA PHE A 118 3.61 -4.58 13.18
C PHE A 118 4.26 -3.19 13.08
N LYS A 119 3.85 -2.21 13.88
CA LYS A 119 4.58 -0.93 14.02
C LYS A 119 5.83 -1.07 14.88
N LYS A 120 5.89 -2.08 15.77
CA LYS A 120 7.05 -2.35 16.63
C LYS A 120 8.07 -3.22 15.90
N ASP A 121 9.35 -2.91 16.11
CA ASP A 121 10.46 -3.59 15.41
C ASP A 121 10.53 -5.09 15.70
N LYS A 122 10.12 -5.52 16.91
CA LYS A 122 10.04 -6.95 17.27
C LYS A 122 9.05 -7.77 16.43
N PHE A 123 8.11 -7.12 15.74
CA PHE A 123 7.11 -7.76 14.89
C PHE A 123 7.22 -7.28 13.44
N TYR A 124 8.42 -6.89 13.02
CA TYR A 124 8.60 -6.32 11.70
C TYR A 124 8.37 -7.37 10.60
N ILE A 125 7.37 -7.11 9.76
CA ILE A 125 7.20 -7.75 8.45
C ILE A 125 7.15 -6.62 7.43
N HIS A 126 8.03 -6.66 6.44
CA HIS A 126 8.12 -5.60 5.45
C HIS A 126 6.80 -5.49 4.67
N HIS A 127 6.43 -4.28 4.28
CA HIS A 127 5.10 -3.89 3.81
C HIS A 127 3.96 -4.00 4.85
N LEU A 128 3.96 -4.88 5.85
CA LEU A 128 2.91 -4.81 6.89
C LEU A 128 3.09 -3.58 7.78
N LYS A 129 4.34 -3.21 8.12
CA LYS A 129 4.64 -1.96 8.83
C LYS A 129 4.35 -0.70 8.00
N GLU A 130 4.73 -0.73 6.73
CA GLU A 130 4.60 0.36 5.77
C GLU A 130 3.23 0.31 5.07
N ASP A 131 2.15 0.45 5.84
CA ASP A 131 0.76 0.43 5.39
C ASP A 131 0.27 1.79 4.86
N ILE A 132 -1.04 1.94 4.64
CA ILE A 132 -1.58 3.15 4.00
C ILE A 132 -1.36 4.36 4.91
N ASP A 133 -1.66 4.23 6.22
CA ASP A 133 -1.44 5.28 7.22
C ASP A 133 0.04 5.71 7.27
N PHE A 134 0.99 4.77 7.20
CA PHE A 134 2.42 5.08 7.16
C PHE A 134 2.78 6.06 6.01
N TYR A 135 2.16 5.91 4.83
CA TYR A 135 2.43 6.80 3.70
C TYR A 135 1.54 8.05 3.71
N LEU A 136 0.28 7.93 4.13
CA LEU A 136 -0.75 8.94 3.88
C LEU A 136 -1.19 9.69 5.13
N GLY A 137 -1.10 9.14 6.34
CA GLY A 137 -1.67 9.74 7.55
C GLY A 137 -1.22 11.18 7.78
N ASP A 138 0.08 11.39 7.93
CA ASP A 138 0.65 12.75 8.08
C ASP A 138 0.61 13.58 6.81
N PHE A 139 0.65 12.93 5.64
CA PHE A 139 0.57 13.60 4.36
C PHE A 139 -0.80 14.26 4.15
N LEU A 140 -1.90 13.55 4.46
CA LEU A 140 -3.27 14.01 4.28
C LEU A 140 -3.68 15.10 5.29
N LYS A 141 -2.97 15.24 6.42
CA LYS A 141 -3.12 16.40 7.32
C LYS A 141 -2.74 17.73 6.65
N LYS A 142 -1.89 17.68 5.62
CA LYS A 142 -1.31 18.87 4.96
C LYS A 142 -1.72 19.00 3.49
N CYS A 143 -1.99 17.88 2.83
CA CYS A 143 -2.31 17.84 1.41
C CYS A 143 -3.68 18.45 1.12
N LYS A 144 -3.75 19.31 0.11
CA LYS A 144 -5.01 19.87 -0.40
C LYS A 144 -5.52 19.05 -1.58
N LYS A 145 -6.85 19.00 -1.76
CA LYS A 145 -7.48 18.21 -2.84
C LYS A 145 -6.94 18.58 -4.22
N GLU A 146 -6.66 19.86 -4.49
CA GLU A 146 -6.18 20.33 -5.80
C GLU A 146 -4.77 19.85 -6.13
N GLN A 147 -4.05 19.30 -5.15
CA GLN A 147 -2.73 18.70 -5.35
C GLN A 147 -2.81 17.21 -5.69
N ILE A 148 -3.92 16.54 -5.43
CA ILE A 148 -4.14 15.14 -5.79
C ILE A 148 -4.73 15.13 -7.19
N ILE A 149 -3.96 14.66 -8.17
CA ILE A 149 -4.36 14.68 -9.59
C ILE A 149 -4.92 13.34 -10.06
N ALA A 150 -4.66 12.26 -9.31
CA ALA A 150 -5.21 10.94 -9.56
C ALA A 150 -5.12 10.07 -8.30
N ILE A 151 -6.19 9.32 -8.03
CA ILE A 151 -6.17 8.14 -7.18
C ILE A 151 -6.28 6.92 -8.09
N LEU A 152 -5.35 5.98 -7.93
CA LEU A 152 -5.28 4.74 -8.69
C LEU A 152 -5.49 3.58 -7.72
N ALA A 153 -6.73 3.13 -7.57
CA ALA A 153 -7.10 2.01 -6.72
C ALA A 153 -6.84 0.69 -7.46
N THR A 154 -6.29 -0.31 -6.78
CA THR A 154 -6.01 -1.62 -7.40
C THR A 154 -7.28 -2.27 -7.98
N GLU A 155 -8.41 -2.07 -7.30
CA GLU A 155 -9.72 -2.63 -7.61
C GLU A 155 -10.35 -2.04 -8.90
N THR A 156 -10.01 -0.79 -9.22
CA THR A 156 -10.50 -0.06 -10.41
C THR A 156 -9.36 0.37 -11.34
N LEU A 157 -8.16 -0.21 -11.18
CA LEU A 157 -6.92 0.33 -11.73
C LEU A 157 -6.95 0.59 -13.23
N SER A 158 -7.55 -0.32 -14.00
CA SER A 158 -7.65 -0.18 -15.45
C SER A 158 -8.53 1.00 -15.86
N GLU A 159 -9.62 1.25 -15.12
CA GLU A 159 -10.51 2.39 -15.35
C GLU A 159 -9.81 3.68 -14.92
N ASP A 160 -9.18 3.69 -13.76
CA ASP A 160 -8.49 4.87 -13.23
C ASP A 160 -7.34 5.32 -14.17
N LEU A 161 -6.53 4.37 -14.67
CA LEU A 161 -5.47 4.67 -15.64
C LEU A 161 -6.03 5.19 -16.98
N LYS A 162 -7.18 4.66 -17.42
CA LYS A 162 -7.83 5.12 -18.65
C LYS A 162 -8.37 6.54 -18.47
N THR A 163 -9.01 6.83 -17.35
CA THR A 163 -9.61 8.13 -17.03
C THR A 163 -8.55 9.22 -16.86
N HIS A 164 -7.53 8.99 -16.02
CA HIS A 164 -6.58 10.03 -15.68
C HIS A 164 -5.43 10.20 -16.68
N PHE A 165 -5.10 9.15 -17.44
CA PHE A 165 -3.91 9.14 -18.30
C PHE A 165 -4.16 8.63 -19.73
N ASN A 166 -5.40 8.24 -20.07
CA ASN A 166 -5.73 7.59 -21.34
C ASN A 166 -4.88 6.33 -21.61
N ILE A 167 -4.55 5.58 -20.55
CA ILE A 167 -3.74 4.37 -20.60
C ILE A 167 -4.62 3.14 -20.47
N THR A 168 -4.52 2.21 -21.42
CA THR A 168 -5.08 0.86 -21.29
C THR A 168 -4.02 -0.05 -20.68
N LEU A 169 -4.32 -0.64 -19.52
CA LEU A 169 -3.40 -1.52 -18.80
C LEU A 169 -3.17 -2.81 -19.61
N LYS A 170 -1.94 -2.97 -20.15
CA LYS A 170 -1.56 -4.18 -20.91
C LYS A 170 -0.98 -5.28 -20.02
N SER A 171 -0.33 -4.90 -18.92
CA SER A 171 0.25 -5.85 -17.98
C SER A 171 -0.83 -6.43 -17.06
N HIS A 172 -1.01 -7.75 -17.05
CA HIS A 172 -1.83 -8.39 -16.03
C HIS A 172 -1.21 -8.16 -14.65
N LEU A 173 -2.00 -7.66 -13.69
CA LEU A 173 -1.62 -7.68 -12.29
C LEU A 173 -1.42 -9.15 -11.89
N LYS A 174 -0.19 -9.53 -11.54
CA LYS A 174 0.11 -10.89 -11.08
C LYS A 174 -0.67 -11.15 -9.78
N LYS A 175 -1.77 -11.90 -9.86
CA LYS A 175 -2.46 -12.43 -8.69
C LYS A 175 -1.59 -13.54 -8.08
N ASN A 176 -1.23 -13.40 -6.81
CA ASN A 176 -0.62 -14.50 -6.07
C ASN A 176 -1.66 -15.61 -5.90
N LYS A 177 -1.30 -16.86 -6.22
CA LYS A 177 -2.17 -18.04 -6.13
C LYS A 177 -2.30 -18.62 -4.69
N LYS A 178 -1.76 -17.92 -3.67
CA LYS A 178 -1.77 -18.42 -2.29
C LYS A 178 -3.16 -18.35 -1.67
N LYS A 179 -3.38 -19.18 -0.64
CA LYS A 179 -4.59 -19.14 0.19
C LYS A 179 -4.84 -17.71 0.66
N THR A 180 -6.04 -17.24 0.39
CA THR A 180 -6.51 -15.91 0.81
C THR A 180 -7.58 -16.00 1.87
N ASN A 181 -8.08 -17.20 2.21
CA ASN A 181 -9.24 -17.36 3.08
C ASN A 181 -8.96 -16.78 4.47
N LEU A 182 -9.87 -15.95 4.95
CA LEU A 182 -9.88 -15.40 6.29
C LEU A 182 -11.16 -15.85 7.01
N SER A 183 -11.05 -16.19 8.29
CA SER A 183 -12.19 -16.39 9.17
C SER A 183 -12.82 -15.05 9.53
N ASN A 184 -14.05 -15.08 10.05
CA ASN A 184 -14.69 -13.86 10.57
C ASN A 184 -13.86 -13.20 11.68
N LEU A 185 -13.19 -14.00 12.52
CA LEU A 185 -12.30 -13.49 13.57
C LEU A 185 -11.10 -12.76 12.94
N ALA A 186 -10.45 -13.36 11.95
CA ALA A 186 -9.35 -12.74 11.22
C ALA A 186 -9.76 -11.42 10.55
N VAL A 187 -10.92 -11.38 9.90
CA VAL A 187 -11.46 -10.17 9.27
C VAL A 187 -11.71 -9.09 10.31
N ASN A 188 -12.38 -9.41 11.42
CA ASN A 188 -12.66 -8.45 12.49
C ASN A 188 -11.38 -7.87 13.11
N ASN A 189 -10.38 -8.72 13.38
CA ASN A 189 -9.09 -8.30 13.88
C ASN A 189 -8.39 -7.35 12.90
N LEU A 190 -8.43 -7.64 11.59
CA LEU A 190 -7.83 -6.77 10.58
C LEU A 190 -8.56 -5.45 10.44
N ILE A 191 -9.89 -5.43 10.50
CA ILE A 191 -10.67 -4.18 10.49
C ILE A 191 -10.23 -3.28 11.63
N GLN A 192 -10.13 -3.84 12.85
CA GLN A 192 -9.73 -3.07 14.03
C GLN A 192 -8.26 -2.61 13.92
N TYR A 193 -7.36 -3.50 13.50
CA TYR A 193 -5.94 -3.17 13.39
C TYR A 193 -5.64 -2.13 12.30
N LEU A 194 -6.38 -2.16 11.18
CA LEU A 194 -6.20 -1.29 10.03
C LEU A 194 -7.12 -0.05 10.07
N GLU A 195 -7.68 0.30 11.21
CA GLU A 195 -8.60 1.44 11.36
C GLU A 195 -8.01 2.74 10.76
N LYS A 196 -6.73 3.03 11.02
CA LYS A 196 -6.05 4.22 10.46
C LYS A 196 -5.89 4.20 8.94
N ASP A 197 -5.76 3.00 8.34
CA ASP A 197 -5.74 2.86 6.89
C ASP A 197 -7.13 3.21 6.31
N TYR A 198 -8.20 2.80 7.00
CA TYR A 198 -9.57 3.20 6.64
C TYR A 198 -9.80 4.69 6.86
N ASP A 199 -9.28 5.30 7.93
CA ASP A 199 -9.37 6.75 8.14
C ASP A 199 -8.73 7.55 7.00
N CYS A 200 -7.64 7.04 6.42
CA CYS A 200 -7.03 7.64 5.24
C CYS A 200 -7.98 7.60 4.03
N ILE A 201 -8.72 6.49 3.85
CA ILE A 201 -9.70 6.34 2.77
C ILE A 201 -10.90 7.27 3.00
N GLU A 202 -11.42 7.34 4.21
CA GLU A 202 -12.49 8.28 4.59
C GLU A 202 -12.05 9.73 4.35
N LYS A 203 -10.80 10.05 4.69
CA LYS A 203 -10.25 11.38 4.45
C LYS A 203 -10.18 11.70 2.97
N LEU A 204 -9.71 10.78 2.13
CA LEU A 204 -9.70 10.94 0.67
C LEU A 204 -11.12 11.11 0.11
N ASN A 205 -12.09 10.34 0.61
CA ASN A 205 -13.49 10.47 0.22
C ASN A 205 -14.06 11.85 0.59
N SER A 206 -13.82 12.32 1.83
CA SER A 206 -14.26 13.64 2.30
C SER A 206 -13.64 14.81 1.54
N MET A 207 -12.51 14.58 0.86
CA MET A 207 -11.84 15.55 0.00
C MET A 207 -12.41 15.57 -1.43
N ASP A 208 -13.37 14.70 -1.73
CA ASP A 208 -14.00 14.53 -3.05
C ASP A 208 -12.97 14.19 -4.14
N VAL A 209 -11.99 13.32 -3.79
CA VAL A 209 -10.96 12.83 -4.72
C VAL A 209 -11.09 11.34 -5.05
N LEU A 210 -12.08 10.66 -4.47
CA LEU A 210 -12.46 9.29 -4.83
C LEU A 210 -13.76 9.33 -5.63
N THR A 211 -13.87 8.45 -6.63
CA THR A 211 -15.18 8.15 -7.20
C THR A 211 -16.00 7.31 -6.22
N GLU A 212 -17.33 7.31 -6.35
CA GLU A 212 -18.21 6.46 -5.54
C GLU A 212 -17.79 4.98 -5.61
N LYS A 213 -17.48 4.50 -6.82
CA LYS A 213 -17.00 3.14 -7.06
C LYS A 213 -15.67 2.85 -6.37
N GLN A 214 -14.71 3.78 -6.42
CA GLN A 214 -13.44 3.62 -5.70
C GLN A 214 -13.68 3.54 -4.21
N TYR A 215 -14.50 4.45 -3.66
CA TYR A 215 -14.81 4.47 -2.23
C TYR A 215 -15.48 3.17 -1.80
N GLU A 216 -16.53 2.71 -2.48
CA GLU A 216 -17.22 1.44 -2.19
C GLU A 216 -16.25 0.25 -2.11
N LYS A 217 -15.30 0.15 -3.04
CA LYS A 217 -14.33 -0.95 -3.06
C LYS A 217 -13.24 -0.81 -1.99
N LEU A 218 -12.76 0.41 -1.76
CA LEU A 218 -11.70 0.68 -0.79
C LEU A 218 -12.19 0.57 0.66
N SER A 219 -13.40 1.05 0.94
CA SER A 219 -14.01 1.04 2.28
C SER A 219 -14.69 -0.27 2.65
N ASN A 220 -14.82 -1.22 1.71
CA ASN A 220 -15.40 -2.54 1.99
C ASN A 220 -14.62 -3.27 3.10
N LYS A 221 -15.35 -3.73 4.12
CA LYS A 221 -14.83 -4.45 5.29
C LYS A 221 -15.15 -5.96 5.24
N VAL A 222 -15.63 -6.45 4.11
CA VAL A 222 -15.86 -7.87 3.83
C VAL A 222 -14.71 -8.41 2.97
N PHE A 223 -14.30 -9.66 3.23
CA PHE A 223 -13.24 -10.34 2.50
C PHE A 223 -13.66 -11.74 2.06
#